data_AF-A0A484YYZ9-F1
#
_entry.id   AF-A0A484YYZ9-F1
#
_cell.length_a   1.000
_cell.length_b   1.000
_cell.length_c   1.000
_cell.angle_alpha   90.00
_cell.angle_beta   90.00
_cell.angle_gamma   90.00
#
_symmetry.space_group_name_H-M   'P 1'
#
loop_
_entity.id
_entity.type
_entity.pdbx_description
1 polymer ?
#
loop_
_entity_poly.entity_id
_entity_poly.type
_entity_poly.pdbx_seq_one_letter_code
_entity_poly.pdbx_strand_id
1 'polypeptide(L)'
;MLVATSELEMERMRALWERTAANGIDREWLNAEELREREPNITGLGGIFVPSSGIVSYREVTAAMAKIFQARGGEIIYNAEVSALSEHKNGVVICTRQGGEYEASTLISCSGLMADRLVKMLGLEPGFYYLPVPRRVFPPCAGA
;
A
#
# COMPACT_ATOMS: atom_id res chain seq x y z
N MET A 1 6.80 -16.07 2.59
CA MET A 1 8.13 -16.67 2.80
C MET A 1 9.16 -15.97 1.92
N LEU A 2 10.37 -15.75 2.42
CA LEU A 2 11.50 -15.22 1.67
C LEU A 2 12.55 -16.32 1.49
N VAL A 3 13.12 -16.45 0.30
CA VAL A 3 14.06 -17.53 -0.06
C VAL A 3 15.37 -16.92 -0.55
N ALA A 4 16.49 -17.45 -0.08
CA ALA A 4 17.82 -17.13 -0.60
C ALA A 4 18.31 -18.24 -1.54
N THR A 5 18.78 -17.87 -2.72
CA THR A 5 19.25 -18.78 -3.77
C THR A 5 20.77 -18.74 -3.98
N SER A 6 21.46 -17.83 -3.29
CA SER A 6 22.92 -17.68 -3.33
C SER A 6 23.50 -17.33 -1.96
N GLU A 7 24.81 -17.54 -1.79
CA GLU A 7 25.52 -17.20 -0.54
C GLU A 7 25.42 -15.71 -0.19
N LEU A 8 25.47 -14.83 -1.21
CA LEU A 8 25.28 -13.40 -1.03
C LEU A 8 23.87 -13.07 -0.51
N GLU A 9 22.85 -13.76 -1.00
CA GLU A 9 21.49 -13.61 -0.49
C GLU A 9 21.34 -14.17 0.93
N MET A 10 22.03 -15.26 1.27
CA MET A 10 22.08 -15.79 2.63
C MET A 10 22.70 -14.78 3.61
N GLU A 11 23.79 -14.10 3.21
CA GLU A 11 24.40 -13.03 4.01
C GLU A 11 23.43 -11.85 4.24
N ARG A 12 22.78 -11.38 3.16
CA ARG A 12 21.76 -10.33 3.26
C ARG A 12 20.56 -10.75 4.10
N MET A 13 20.17 -12.01 4.03
CA MET A 13 19.07 -12.57 4.79
C MET A 13 19.38 -12.63 6.30
N ARG A 14 20.63 -12.91 6.69
CA ARG A 14 21.07 -12.78 8.09
C ARG A 14 20.93 -11.34 8.60
N ALA A 15 21.32 -10.35 7.81
CA ALA A 15 21.11 -8.94 8.19
C ALA A 15 19.62 -8.59 8.31
N LEU A 16 18.75 -9.17 7.46
CA LEU A 16 17.30 -9.00 7.57
C LEU A 16 16.72 -9.70 8.81
N TRP A 17 17.26 -10.86 9.18
CA TRP A 17 16.86 -11.60 10.39
C TRP A 17 17.04 -10.74 11.65
N GLU A 18 18.17 -10.06 11.79
CA GLU A 18 18.41 -9.16 12.93
C GLU A 18 17.45 -7.98 12.94
N ARG A 19 17.24 -7.34 11.79
CA ARG A 19 16.31 -6.19 11.67
C ARG A 19 14.87 -6.55 11.97
N THR A 20 14.43 -7.73 11.56
CA THR A 20 13.05 -8.21 11.81
C THR A 20 12.83 -8.55 13.28
N ALA A 21 13.89 -8.97 14.01
CA ALA A 21 13.87 -9.11 15.48
C ALA A 21 13.59 -7.78 16.16
N ALA A 22 14.32 -6.73 15.76
CA ALA A 22 14.17 -5.40 16.33
C ALA A 22 12.75 -4.82 16.14
N ASN A 23 12.04 -5.26 15.10
CA ASN A 23 10.66 -4.86 14.81
C ASN A 23 9.60 -5.77 15.46
N GLY A 24 10.00 -6.75 16.28
CA GLY A 24 9.06 -7.66 16.96
C GLY A 24 8.31 -8.61 16.01
N ILE A 25 8.87 -8.90 14.83
CA ILE A 25 8.24 -9.77 13.84
C ILE A 25 8.53 -11.22 14.20
N ASP A 26 7.47 -11.98 14.48
CA ASP A 26 7.53 -13.43 14.63
C ASP A 26 7.89 -14.11 13.31
N ARG A 27 8.88 -14.99 13.36
CA ARG A 27 9.54 -15.53 12.17
C ARG A 27 10.36 -16.77 12.50
N GLU A 28 10.52 -17.60 11.49
CA GLU A 28 11.26 -18.85 11.56
C GLU A 28 12.37 -18.84 10.53
N TRP A 29 13.56 -19.29 10.93
CA TRP A 29 14.65 -19.55 10.01
C TRP A 29 14.49 -20.95 9.42
N LEU A 30 14.64 -21.07 8.10
CA LEU A 30 14.55 -22.33 7.39
C LEU A 30 15.87 -22.64 6.69
N ASN A 31 16.34 -23.87 6.88
CA ASN A 31 17.39 -24.45 6.06
C ASN A 31 16.81 -25.00 4.73
N ALA A 32 17.67 -25.48 3.83
CA ALA A 32 17.26 -25.97 2.51
C ALA A 32 16.36 -27.23 2.53
N GLU A 33 16.44 -28.04 3.59
CA GLU A 33 15.60 -29.23 3.77
C GLU A 33 14.19 -28.81 4.22
N GLU A 34 14.10 -28.01 5.29
CA GLU A 34 12.83 -27.45 5.80
C GLU A 34 12.09 -26.62 4.73
N LEU A 35 12.85 -25.90 3.89
CA LEU A 35 12.31 -25.15 2.77
C LEU A 35 11.56 -26.06 1.78
N ARG A 36 12.17 -27.21 1.45
CA ARG A 36 11.64 -28.17 0.47
C ARG A 36 10.48 -28.96 1.04
N GLU A 37 10.51 -29.26 2.33
CA GLU A 37 9.38 -29.89 3.03
C GLU A 37 8.13 -29.01 3.00
N ARG A 38 8.30 -27.69 3.20
CA ARG A 38 7.19 -26.73 3.19
C ARG A 38 6.70 -26.39 1.80
N GLU A 39 7.61 -26.13 0.87
CA GLU A 39 7.29 -25.73 -0.50
C GLU A 39 8.14 -26.56 -1.49
N PRO A 40 7.66 -27.73 -1.94
CA PRO A 40 8.43 -28.63 -2.80
C PRO A 40 8.78 -28.03 -4.18
N ASN A 41 8.07 -26.99 -4.60
CA ASN A 41 8.22 -26.36 -5.91
C ASN A 41 9.28 -25.24 -5.94
N ILE A 42 9.95 -24.95 -4.82
CA ILE A 42 10.99 -23.93 -4.74
C ILE A 42 12.37 -24.54 -4.48
N THR A 43 13.40 -23.86 -4.96
CA THR A 43 14.80 -24.23 -4.74
C THR A 43 15.52 -23.05 -4.08
N GLY A 44 16.26 -23.31 -3.00
CA GLY A 44 17.02 -22.31 -2.27
C GLY A 44 17.98 -22.92 -1.26
N LEU A 45 18.90 -22.11 -0.75
CA LEU A 45 19.87 -22.46 0.29
C LEU A 45 19.27 -22.34 1.71
N GLY A 46 18.19 -21.56 1.84
CA GLY A 46 17.46 -21.33 3.08
C GLY A 46 16.43 -20.21 2.92
N GLY A 47 15.70 -19.90 3.99
CA GLY A 47 14.66 -18.88 3.95
C GLY A 47 14.28 -18.33 5.31
N ILE A 48 13.46 -17.27 5.28
CA ILE A 48 12.74 -16.76 6.44
C ILE A 48 11.25 -16.94 6.19
N PHE A 49 10.59 -17.66 7.08
CA PHE A 49 9.14 -17.78 7.11
C PHE A 49 8.56 -16.80 8.13
N VAL A 50 7.49 -16.10 7.74
CA VAL A 50 6.78 -15.15 8.61
C VAL A 50 5.32 -15.61 8.62
N PRO A 51 4.85 -16.30 9.69
CA PRO A 51 3.52 -16.91 9.72
C PRO A 51 2.38 -15.91 9.52
N SER A 52 2.57 -14.67 9.97
CA SER A 52 1.58 -13.59 9.85
C SER A 52 1.53 -12.94 8.45
N SER A 53 2.45 -13.28 7.56
CA SER A 53 2.45 -12.76 6.18
C SER A 53 1.45 -13.52 5.31
N GLY A 54 0.78 -12.82 4.40
CA GLY A 54 -0.20 -13.43 3.51
C GLY A 54 -0.53 -12.55 2.31
N ILE A 55 -1.20 -13.14 1.33
CA ILE A 55 -1.74 -12.42 0.17
C ILE A 55 -3.16 -11.98 0.51
N VAL A 56 -3.45 -10.70 0.29
CA VAL A 56 -4.78 -10.13 0.55
C VAL A 56 -5.33 -9.42 -0.70
N SER A 57 -6.64 -9.53 -0.89
CA SER A 57 -7.37 -8.76 -1.90
C SER A 57 -7.55 -7.33 -1.40
N TYR A 58 -6.69 -6.41 -1.85
CA TYR A 58 -6.80 -4.98 -1.51
C TYR A 58 -8.16 -4.38 -1.87
N ARG A 59 -8.81 -4.93 -2.91
CA ARG A 59 -10.16 -4.54 -3.32
C ARG A 59 -11.18 -4.90 -2.25
N GLU A 60 -11.14 -6.13 -1.73
CA GLU A 60 -12.05 -6.58 -0.68
C GLU A 60 -11.81 -5.85 0.64
N VAL A 61 -10.55 -5.63 1.01
CA VAL A 61 -10.18 -4.85 2.19
C VAL A 61 -10.76 -3.43 2.08
N THR A 62 -10.53 -2.75 0.96
CA THR A 62 -11.06 -1.39 0.74
C THR A 62 -12.59 -1.38 0.75
N ALA A 63 -13.24 -2.38 0.15
CA ALA A 63 -14.70 -2.49 0.15
C ALA A 63 -15.26 -2.70 1.57
N ALA A 64 -14.59 -3.51 2.40
CA ALA A 64 -14.97 -3.70 3.79
C ALA A 64 -14.80 -2.41 4.61
N MET A 65 -13.69 -1.69 4.42
CA MET A 65 -13.45 -0.39 5.05
C MET A 65 -14.52 0.64 4.65
N ALA A 66 -14.87 0.70 3.37
CA ALA A 66 -15.94 1.59 2.86
C ALA A 66 -17.29 1.31 3.53
N LYS A 67 -17.66 0.03 3.66
CA LYS A 67 -18.89 -0.37 4.37
C LYS A 67 -18.89 0.07 5.83
N ILE A 68 -17.77 -0.12 6.54
CA ILE A 68 -17.63 0.29 7.95
C ILE A 68 -17.73 1.82 8.08
N PHE A 69 -17.11 2.56 7.16
CA PHE A 69 -17.15 4.02 7.14
C PHE A 69 -18.59 4.53 6.92
N GLN A 70 -19.30 3.98 5.94
CA GLN A 70 -20.70 4.32 5.68
C GLN A 70 -21.62 3.95 6.84
N ALA A 71 -21.42 2.80 7.48
CA ALA A 71 -22.17 2.38 8.66
C ALA A 71 -21.97 3.33 9.86
N ARG A 72 -20.86 4.08 9.90
CA ARG A 72 -20.58 5.11 10.90
C ARG A 72 -21.08 6.50 10.48
N GLY A 73 -21.85 6.61 9.40
CA GLY A 73 -22.44 7.87 8.90
C GLY A 73 -21.56 8.63 7.91
N GLY A 74 -20.45 8.05 7.46
CA GLY A 74 -19.61 8.65 6.42
C GLY A 74 -20.25 8.54 5.03
N GLU A 75 -20.06 9.57 4.20
CA GLU A 75 -20.55 9.57 2.82
C GLU A 75 -19.40 9.32 1.83
N ILE A 76 -19.63 8.46 0.84
CA ILE A 76 -18.67 8.19 -0.23
C ILE A 76 -19.32 8.63 -1.54
N ILE A 77 -18.72 9.64 -2.16
CA ILE A 77 -19.20 10.21 -3.41
C ILE A 77 -18.27 9.74 -4.54
N TYR A 78 -18.76 8.81 -5.34
CA TYR A 78 -18.06 8.34 -6.54
C TYR A 78 -18.31 9.28 -7.72
N ASN A 79 -17.50 9.14 -8.77
CA ASN A 79 -17.58 9.99 -9.97
C ASN A 79 -17.51 11.49 -9.64
N ALA A 80 -16.74 11.86 -8.61
CA ALA A 80 -16.53 13.22 -8.14
C ALA A 80 -15.03 13.56 -8.30
N GLU A 81 -14.63 13.86 -9.53
CA GLU A 81 -13.24 14.24 -9.82
C GLU A 81 -13.01 15.68 -9.37
N VAL A 82 -12.18 15.88 -8.33
CA VAL A 82 -11.81 17.22 -7.86
C VAL A 82 -11.11 17.99 -8.97
N SER A 83 -11.64 19.14 -9.33
CA SER A 83 -11.15 20.01 -10.42
C SER A 83 -10.57 21.32 -9.92
N ALA A 84 -11.03 21.82 -8.77
CA ALA A 84 -10.50 23.01 -8.12
C ALA A 84 -10.69 22.93 -6.60
N LEU A 85 -9.79 23.60 -5.88
CA LEU A 85 -9.82 23.76 -4.43
C LEU A 85 -9.63 25.23 -4.09
N SER A 86 -10.39 25.74 -3.13
CA SER A 86 -10.26 27.13 -2.66
C SER A 86 -10.32 27.18 -1.14
N GLU A 87 -9.22 27.58 -0.51
CA GLU A 87 -9.17 27.77 0.94
C GLU A 87 -9.64 29.17 1.35
N HIS A 88 -10.34 29.22 2.48
CA HIS A 88 -10.73 30.47 3.14
C HIS A 88 -10.58 30.32 4.66
N LYS A 89 -10.85 31.39 5.41
CA LYS A 89 -10.58 31.46 6.86
C LYS A 89 -11.17 30.32 7.68
N ASN A 90 -12.27 29.71 7.22
CA ASN A 90 -13.05 28.75 7.99
C ASN A 90 -13.15 27.35 7.34
N GLY A 91 -12.49 27.12 6.20
CA GLY A 91 -12.65 25.88 5.47
C GLY A 91 -12.07 25.90 4.07
N VAL A 92 -12.48 24.91 3.30
CA VAL A 92 -12.06 24.69 1.92
C VAL A 92 -13.27 24.28 1.09
N VAL A 93 -13.41 24.97 -0.04
CA VAL A 93 -14.41 24.66 -1.06
C VAL A 93 -13.78 23.70 -2.07
N ILE A 94 -14.49 22.61 -2.35
CA ILE A 94 -14.08 21.57 -3.28
C ILE A 94 -15.03 21.55 -4.46
N CYS A 95 -14.54 21.91 -5.64
CA CYS A 95 -15.30 21.82 -6.88
C CYS A 95 -14.95 20.51 -7.61
N THR A 96 -15.96 19.86 -8.17
CA THR A 96 -15.77 18.66 -9.00
C THR A 96 -16.05 18.94 -10.47
N ARG A 97 -15.41 18.17 -11.35
CA ARG A 97 -15.59 18.31 -12.80
C ARG A 97 -17.02 18.02 -13.25
N GLN A 98 -17.76 17.26 -12.45
CA GLN A 98 -19.17 16.93 -12.68
C GLN A 98 -20.12 18.05 -12.24
N GLY A 99 -19.60 19.18 -11.74
CA GLY A 99 -20.39 20.33 -11.31
C GLY A 99 -20.86 20.26 -9.85
N GLY A 100 -20.30 19.36 -9.04
CA GLY A 100 -20.55 19.32 -7.61
C GLY A 100 -19.68 20.32 -6.86
N GLU A 101 -20.21 20.87 -5.77
CA GLU A 101 -19.51 21.80 -4.87
C GLU A 101 -19.71 21.33 -3.43
N TYR A 102 -18.61 21.25 -2.67
CA TYR A 102 -18.62 20.74 -1.30
C TYR A 102 -17.85 21.67 -0.35
N GLU A 103 -18.53 22.01 0.75
CA GLU A 103 -18.07 22.65 1.99
C GLU A 103 -17.31 21.71 2.95
N ALA A 104 -16.05 21.94 3.31
CA ALA A 104 -15.45 21.25 4.46
C ALA A 104 -14.59 22.17 5.34
N SER A 105 -14.59 21.96 6.66
CA SER A 105 -13.69 22.66 7.59
C SER A 105 -12.24 22.15 7.50
N THR A 106 -12.05 20.92 7.00
CA THR A 106 -10.74 20.27 6.90
C THR A 106 -10.74 19.31 5.72
N LEU A 107 -9.70 19.40 4.88
CA LEU A 107 -9.47 18.48 3.78
C LEU A 107 -8.23 17.64 4.05
N ILE A 108 -8.39 16.32 4.01
CA ILE A 108 -7.28 15.37 4.06
C ILE A 108 -7.15 14.75 2.68
N SER A 109 -6.02 15.01 2.02
CA SER A 109 -5.72 14.45 0.70
C SER A 109 -5.11 13.05 0.82
N CYS A 110 -5.81 12.05 0.27
CA CYS A 110 -5.32 10.68 0.14
C CYS A 110 -5.19 10.27 -1.35
N SER A 111 -4.83 11.22 -2.23
CA SER A 111 -4.86 11.03 -3.70
C SER A 111 -3.63 10.34 -4.31
N GLY A 112 -2.71 9.85 -3.46
CA GLY A 112 -1.55 9.06 -3.89
C GLY A 112 -0.71 9.76 -4.95
N LEU A 113 -0.56 9.13 -6.12
CA LEU A 113 0.21 9.68 -7.25
C LEU A 113 -0.30 11.03 -7.79
N MET A 114 -1.52 11.45 -7.40
CA MET A 114 -2.12 12.73 -7.83
C MET A 114 -2.00 13.83 -6.78
N ALA A 115 -1.28 13.61 -5.67
CA ALA A 115 -1.21 14.56 -4.57
C ALA A 115 -0.55 15.89 -4.96
N ASP A 116 0.45 15.88 -5.84
CA ASP A 116 1.10 17.11 -6.33
C ASP A 116 0.12 18.00 -7.12
N ARG A 117 -0.82 17.39 -7.85
CA ARG A 117 -1.85 18.11 -8.60
C ARG A 117 -2.84 18.82 -7.68
N LEU A 118 -3.25 18.19 -6.58
CA LEU A 118 -4.15 18.83 -5.61
C LEU A 118 -3.48 20.02 -4.91
N VAL A 119 -2.20 19.91 -4.57
CA VAL A 119 -1.45 21.04 -4.00
C VAL A 119 -1.37 22.21 -4.98
N LYS A 120 -1.12 21.94 -6.27
CA LYS A 120 -1.14 22.95 -7.33
C LYS A 120 -2.51 23.63 -7.50
N MET A 121 -3.62 22.90 -7.29
CA MET A 121 -4.97 23.48 -7.34
C MET A 121 -5.20 24.55 -6.27
N LEU A 122 -4.48 24.47 -5.15
CA LEU A 122 -4.49 25.49 -4.09
C LEU A 122 -3.57 26.68 -4.37
N GLY A 123 -2.90 26.71 -5.54
CA GLY A 123 -1.91 27.75 -5.88
C GLY A 123 -0.59 27.62 -5.11
N LEU A 124 -0.34 26.45 -4.53
CA LEU A 124 0.89 26.16 -3.77
C LEU A 124 1.87 25.37 -4.62
N GLU A 125 3.16 25.58 -4.39
CA GLU A 125 4.23 24.78 -4.99
C GLU A 125 4.44 23.48 -4.18
N PRO A 126 4.28 22.30 -4.78
CA PRO A 126 4.53 21.05 -4.09
C PRO A 126 6.02 20.89 -3.75
N GLY A 127 6.35 20.67 -2.47
CA GLY A 127 7.71 20.32 -2.03
C GLY A 127 8.14 18.88 -2.39
N PHE A 128 7.38 18.21 -3.25
CA PHE A 128 7.58 16.83 -3.68
C PHE A 128 7.03 16.64 -5.09
N TYR A 129 7.50 15.61 -5.79
CA TYR A 129 6.91 15.19 -7.06
C TYR A 129 6.81 13.66 -7.10
N TYR A 130 5.73 13.16 -7.67
CA TYR A 130 5.56 11.72 -7.92
C TYR A 130 5.97 11.42 -9.36
N LEU A 131 6.93 10.50 -9.53
CA LEU A 131 7.29 9.95 -10.84
C LEU A 131 6.65 8.55 -10.98
N PRO A 132 5.58 8.39 -11.79
CA PRO A 132 4.99 7.09 -12.01
C PRO A 132 5.96 6.18 -12.77
N VAL A 133 6.33 5.05 -12.16
CA VAL A 133 7.13 4.00 -12.80
C VAL A 133 6.22 2.81 -13.05
N PRO A 134 5.94 2.45 -14.33
CA PRO A 134 5.11 1.30 -14.63
C PRO A 134 5.80 0.02 -14.14
N ARG A 135 5.06 -0.82 -13.43
CA ARG A 135 5.53 -2.12 -12.96
C ARG A 135 4.67 -3.21 -13.60
N ARG A 136 5.32 -4.26 -14.12
CA ARG A 136 4.61 -5.43 -14.61
C ARG A 136 4.10 -6.23 -13.42
N VAL A 137 2.80 -6.49 -13.39
CA VAL A 137 2.15 -7.32 -12.37
C VAL A 137 1.81 -8.64 -13.03
N PHE A 138 2.24 -9.74 -12.42
CA PHE A 138 1.82 -11.09 -12.79
C PHE A 138 0.66 -11.50 -11.86
N PRO A 139 -0.40 -12.14 -12.39
CA PRO A 139 -1.41 -12.72 -11.53
C PRO A 139 -0.75 -13.75 -10.61
N PRO A 140 -1.26 -13.95 -9.38
CA PRO A 140 -0.79 -15.03 -8.53
C PRO A 140 -0.91 -16.36 -9.28
N CYS A 141 0.09 -17.23 -9.15
CA CYS A 141 0.02 -18.58 -9.70
C CYS A 141 -1.22 -19.28 -9.14
N ALA A 142 -2.11 -19.75 -10.00
CA ALA A 142 -3.29 -20.49 -9.57
C ALA A 142 -2.85 -21.85 -9.01
N GLY A 143 -3.08 -22.09 -7.71
CA GLY A 143 -2.89 -23.39 -7.07
C GLY A 143 -1.81 -23.47 -5.99
N ALA A 144 -1.92 -22.62 -4.96
CA ALA A 144 -1.37 -22.92 -3.63
C ALA A 144 -2.54 -23.21 -2.69
#